data_AF-A0A520KJF9-F1
#
_entry.id   AF-A0A520KJF9-F1
#
_cell.length_a   1.000
_cell.length_b   1.000
_cell.length_c   1.000
_cell.angle_alpha   90.00
_cell.angle_beta   90.00
_cell.angle_gamma   90.00
#
_symmetry.space_group_name_H-M   'P 1'
#
loop_
_entity.id
_entity.type
_entity.pdbx_description
1 polymer ?
#
loop_
_entity_poly.entity_id
_entity_poly.type
_entity_poly.pdbx_seq_one_letter_code
_entity_poly.pdbx_strand_id
1 'polypeptide(L)' 'LDVDKRYHKAFLCSCDQELQLRDGLRIDPSCIIRSRRVGVREDLPEPFNFRISCIEEIMKKLQCTNE' A
#
# COMPACT_ATOMS: atom_id res chain seq x y z
N LEU A 1 2.57 -0.10 12.99
CA LEU A 1 3.60 -0.90 12.28
C LEU A 1 5.01 -0.63 12.84
N ASP A 2 5.23 0.40 13.66
CA ASP A 2 6.49 0.67 14.38
C ASP A 2 7.76 0.41 13.58
N VAL A 3 7.76 0.86 12.31
CA VAL A 3 8.86 0.65 11.39
C VAL A 3 9.91 1.74 11.63
N ASP A 4 11.12 1.31 11.96
CA ASP A 4 12.27 2.19 12.14
C ASP A 4 13.45 1.79 11.24
N LYS A 5 14.62 2.41 11.45
CA LYS A 5 15.82 2.20 10.64
C LYS A 5 16.43 0.80 10.76
N ARG A 6 16.06 -0.01 11.75
CA ARG A 6 16.52 -1.41 11.88
C ARG A 6 16.03 -2.27 10.71
N TYR A 7 14.92 -1.90 10.08
CA TYR A 7 14.39 -2.58 8.89
C TYR A 7 14.98 -2.08 7.56
N HIS A 8 15.93 -1.13 7.59
CA HIS A 8 16.55 -0.65 6.36
C HIS A 8 17.31 -1.78 5.65
N LYS A 9 17.02 -1.99 4.36
CA LYS A 9 17.54 -3.10 3.52
C LYS A 9 17.11 -4.50 3.97
N ALA A 10 16.12 -4.62 4.86
CA ALA A 10 15.54 -5.91 5.20
C ALA A 10 14.88 -6.55 3.96
N PHE A 11 14.99 -7.88 3.85
CA PHE A 11 14.39 -8.64 2.77
C PHE A 11 12.95 -9.02 3.13
N LEU A 12 11.97 -8.43 2.44
CA LEU A 12 10.55 -8.54 2.80
C LEU A 12 9.85 -9.83 2.33
N CYS A 13 10.53 -10.64 1.51
CA CYS A 13 9.94 -11.85 0.92
C CYS A 13 10.27 -13.14 1.70
N SER A 14 10.92 -13.02 2.87
CA SER A 14 11.16 -14.17 3.75
C SER A 14 9.97 -14.35 4.70
N CYS A 15 9.46 -15.59 4.78
CA CYS A 15 8.27 -15.93 5.58
C CYS A 15 8.46 -15.73 7.10
N ASP A 16 9.71 -15.82 7.58
CA ASP A 16 10.04 -15.85 9.01
C ASP A 16 10.44 -14.48 9.57
N GLN A 17 10.20 -13.40 8.82
CA GLN A 17 10.55 -12.03 9.25
C GLN A 17 9.35 -11.34 9.92
N GLU A 18 9.66 -10.48 10.89
CA GLU A 18 8.68 -9.62 11.56
C GLU A 18 7.99 -8.67 10.55
N LEU A 19 8.77 -8.09 9.64
CA LEU A 19 8.27 -7.29 8.54
C LEU A 19 8.28 -8.11 7.24
N GLN A 20 7.10 -8.38 6.70
CA GLN A 20 6.91 -9.23 5.52
C GLN A 20 5.76 -8.74 4.64
N LEU A 21 5.84 -9.05 3.34
CA LEU A 21 4.71 -8.89 2.41
C LEU A 21 3.84 -10.15 2.45
N ARG A 22 2.52 -9.96 2.51
CA ARG A 22 1.53 -11.04 2.43
C ARG A 22 0.59 -10.79 1.29
N ASP A 23 0.08 -11.88 0.71
CA ASP A 23 -0.98 -11.80 -0.27
C ASP A 23 -2.22 -11.15 0.36
N GLY A 24 -2.75 -10.16 -0.35
CA GLY A 24 -3.92 -9.39 0.06
C GLY A 24 -5.08 -9.59 -0.89
N LEU A 25 -5.94 -8.58 -0.95
CA LEU A 25 -7.05 -8.57 -1.89
C LEU A 25 -6.58 -8.25 -3.31
N ARG A 26 -7.16 -8.96 -4.28
CA ARG A 26 -7.04 -8.59 -5.69
C ARG A 26 -8.13 -7.58 -6.04
N ILE A 27 -7.73 -6.47 -6.63
CA ILE A 27 -8.64 -5.36 -6.97
C ILE A 27 -8.59 -5.12 -8.47
N ASP A 28 -9.73 -4.73 -9.04
CA ASP A 28 -9.81 -4.36 -10.44
C ASP A 28 -8.97 -3.10 -10.74
N PRO A 29 -8.22 -3.05 -11.87
CA PRO A 29 -7.43 -1.88 -12.23
C PRO A 29 -8.22 -0.57 -12.35
N SER A 30 -9.53 -0.62 -12.64
CA SER A 30 -10.40 0.57 -12.68
C SER A 30 -10.56 1.26 -11.33
N CYS A 31 -10.31 0.55 -10.23
CA CYS A 31 -10.30 1.12 -8.88
C CYS A 31 -8.99 1.86 -8.52
N ILE A 32 -8.00 1.85 -9.42
CA ILE A 32 -6.69 2.48 -9.18
C ILE A 32 -6.68 3.89 -9.75
N ILE A 33 -6.57 4.88 -8.86
CA ILE A 33 -6.42 6.29 -9.24
C ILE A 33 -4.95 6.70 -9.20
N ARG A 34 -4.58 7.61 -10.10
CA ARG A 34 -3.24 8.21 -10.17
C ARG A 34 -3.29 9.65 -9.66
N SER A 35 -2.29 10.05 -8.89
CA SER A 35 -2.11 11.43 -8.45
C SER A 35 -0.64 11.82 -8.47
N ARG A 36 -0.35 13.11 -8.27
CA ARG A 36 1.00 13.58 -7.99
C ARG A 36 1.53 12.94 -6.70
N ARG A 37 2.83 12.64 -6.65
CA ARG A 37 3.51 12.27 -5.39
C ARG A 37 3.57 13.47 -4.44
N VAL A 38 3.61 13.17 -3.14
CA VAL A 38 3.68 14.18 -2.07
C VAL A 38 5.14 14.35 -1.65
N GLY A 39 5.61 15.60 -1.48
CA GLY A 39 6.96 15.90 -0.99
C GLY A 39 8.09 15.70 -2.00
N VAL A 40 7.79 15.75 -3.30
CA VAL A 40 8.75 15.56 -4.40
C VAL A 40 8.88 16.86 -5.19
N ARG A 41 10.08 17.18 -5.69
CA ARG A 41 10.29 18.37 -6.54
C ARG A 41 9.52 18.25 -7.86
N GLU A 42 9.07 19.39 -8.39
CA GLU A 42 8.22 19.47 -9.59
C GLU A 42 8.96 19.22 -10.91
N ASP A 43 10.30 19.26 -10.89
CA ASP A 43 11.16 19.04 -12.06
C ASP A 43 11.49 17.56 -12.32
N LEU A 44 11.01 16.66 -11.46
CA LEU A 44 11.18 15.23 -11.62
C LEU A 44 10.16 14.66 -12.64
N PRO A 45 10.51 13.59 -13.37
CA PRO A 45 9.59 12.94 -14.31
C PRO A 45 8.24 12.66 -13.67
N GLU A 46 7.18 12.77 -14.48
CA GLU A 46 5.78 12.79 -14.02
C GLU A 46 5.54 11.78 -12.87
N PRO A 47 5.38 12.28 -11.63
CA PRO A 47 5.46 11.40 -10.48
C PRO A 47 4.10 10.75 -10.24
N PHE A 48 3.97 9.46 -10.57
CA PHE A 48 2.77 8.69 -10.22
C PHE A 48 2.81 8.25 -8.75
N ASN A 49 1.79 8.66 -8.02
CA ASN A 49 1.30 8.02 -6.80
C ASN A 49 0.02 7.24 -7.16
N PHE A 50 -0.15 6.05 -6.60
CA PHE A 50 -1.31 5.19 -6.86
C PHE A 50 -2.12 5.02 -5.58
N ARG A 51 -3.44 5.17 -5.68
CA ARG A 51 -4.37 4.95 -4.57
C ARG A 51 -5.54 4.11 -5.03
N ILE A 52 -6.18 3.40 -4.11
CA ILE A 52 -7.41 2.65 -4.37
C ILE A 52 -8.58 3.57 -4.04
N SER A 53 -9.43 3.90 -5.02
CA SER A 53 -10.54 4.84 -4.84
C SER A 53 -11.61 4.34 -3.88
N CYS A 54 -11.88 3.03 -3.90
CA CYS A 54 -12.93 2.38 -3.09
C CYS A 54 -12.39 1.74 -1.80
N ILE A 55 -11.20 2.13 -1.33
CA ILE A 55 -10.55 1.47 -0.18
C ILE A 55 -11.41 1.51 1.09
N GLU A 56 -12.10 2.63 1.34
CA GLU A 56 -12.95 2.79 2.52
C GLU A 56 -14.16 1.84 2.48
N GLU A 57 -14.77 1.66 1.31
CA GLU A 57 -15.91 0.75 1.13
C GLU A 57 -15.47 -0.71 1.28
N ILE A 58 -14.29 -1.06 0.76
CA ILE A 58 -13.69 -2.40 0.94
C ILE A 58 -13.46 -2.66 2.43
N MET A 59 -12.84 -1.71 3.15
CA MET A 59 -12.56 -1.87 4.57
C MET A 59 -13.83 -2.02 5.41
N LYS A 60 -14.90 -1.26 5.10
CA LYS A 60 -16.20 -1.41 5.75
C LYS A 60 -16.78 -2.82 5.55
N LYS A 61 -16.76 -3.35 4.33
CA LYS A 61 -17.28 -4.69 4.04
C LYS A 61 -16.52 -5.79 4.77
N LEU A 62 -15.19 -5.68 4.88
CA LEU A 62 -14.35 -6.66 5.57
C LEU A 62 -14.54 -6.65 7.10
N GLN A 63 -14.86 -5.49 7.68
CA GLN A 63 -15.13 -5.37 9.11
C GLN A 63 -16.46 -6.01 9.50
N CYS A 64 -17.48 -5.94 8.64
CA CYS A 64 -18.80 -6.53 8.89
C CYS A 64 -18.88 -8.07 8.73
N THR A 65 -17.86 -8.71 8.15
CA THR A 65 -17.83 -10.18 7.96
C THR A 65 -17.30 -10.97 9.18
N ASN A 66 -16.94 -10.29 10.26
CA ASN A 66 -16.45 -10.91 11.50
C ASN A 66 -17.48 -10.87 12.66
N GLU A 67 -18.74 -10.56 12.36
CA GLU A 67 -19.91 -10.69 13.25
C GLU A 67 -20.81 -11.83 12.76
#